data_AF-A0A839ED12-F1
#
_entry.id   AF-A0A839ED12-F1
#
_cell.length_a   1.000
_cell.length_b   1.000
_cell.length_c   1.000
_cell.angle_alpha   90.00
_cell.angle_beta   90.00
_cell.angle_gamma   90.00
#
_symmetry.space_group_name_H-M   'P 1'
#
loop_
_entity.id
_entity.type
_entity.pdbx_description
1 polymer ?
#
loop_
_entity_poly.entity_id
_entity_poly.type
_entity_poly.pdbx_seq_one_letter_code
_entity_poly.pdbx_strand_id
1 'polypeptide(L)' 'MNQQGASGAVGETASGPAAAGPVAFIGLGHMGAPMAANLARAGVDVRGFDLSAEAVAHAREAGV' A
#
# COMPACT_ATOMS: atom_id res chain seq x y z
N MET A 1 -35.29 -19.80 -36.50
CA MET A 1 -33.82 -19.79 -36.33
C MET A 1 -33.32 -18.36 -36.47
N ASN A 2 -33.24 -17.61 -35.38
CA ASN A 2 -32.59 -16.29 -35.40
C ASN A 2 -31.46 -16.29 -34.38
N GLN A 3 -30.24 -16.29 -34.91
CA GLN A 3 -28.98 -16.22 -34.19
C GLN A 3 -28.80 -14.78 -33.68
N GLN A 4 -28.76 -14.55 -32.37
CA GLN A 4 -28.31 -13.29 -31.79
C GLN A 4 -26.93 -13.52 -31.17
N GLY A 5 -25.94 -12.82 -31.71
CA GLY A 5 -24.58 -12.77 -31.19
C GLY A 5 -24.55 -12.04 -29.85
N ALA A 6 -23.99 -12.68 -28.84
CA ALA A 6 -23.57 -12.01 -27.62
C ALA A 6 -22.21 -11.37 -27.89
N SER A 7 -22.23 -10.07 -28.24
CA SER A 7 -21.08 -9.20 -28.14
C SER A 7 -20.63 -9.18 -26.67
N GLY A 8 -19.42 -9.69 -26.43
CA GLY A 8 -18.81 -9.68 -25.11
C GLY A 8 -18.55 -8.24 -24.67
N ALA A 9 -19.33 -7.77 -23.70
CA ALA A 9 -18.99 -6.58 -22.94
C ALA A 9 -17.77 -6.91 -22.08
N VAL A 10 -16.59 -6.53 -22.57
CA VAL A 10 -15.41 -6.39 -21.72
C VAL A 10 -15.75 -5.29 -20.73
N GLY A 11 -16.10 -5.68 -19.50
CA GLY A 11 -16.33 -4.75 -18.41
C GLY A 11 -15.04 -4.00 -18.14
N GLU A 12 -14.99 -2.74 -18.53
CA GLU A 12 -13.92 -1.82 -18.15
C GLU A 12 -13.99 -1.64 -16.63
N THR A 13 -13.11 -2.31 -15.88
CA THR A 13 -12.96 -2.02 -14.47
C THR A 13 -12.29 -0.66 -14.35
N ALA A 14 -13.10 0.39 -14.18
CA ALA A 14 -12.64 1.69 -13.77
C ALA A 14 -12.00 1.57 -12.37
N SER A 15 -10.68 1.38 -12.31
CA SER A 15 -9.92 1.53 -11.07
C SER A 15 -9.72 3.02 -10.80
N GLY A 16 -10.79 3.71 -10.38
CA GLY A 16 -10.62 4.90 -9.55
C GLY A 16 -9.88 4.50 -8.27
N PRO A 17 -9.16 5.41 -7.59
CA PRO A 17 -8.48 5.03 -6.35
C PRO A 17 -9.53 4.52 -5.37
N ALA A 18 -9.48 3.21 -5.07
CA ALA A 18 -10.12 2.67 -3.89
C ALA A 18 -9.73 3.59 -2.73
N ALA A 19 -10.70 4.01 -1.89
CA ALA A 19 -10.50 4.92 -0.77
C ALA A 19 -9.11 4.67 -0.16
N ALA A 20 -8.19 5.62 -0.35
CA ALA A 20 -6.76 5.34 -0.28
C ALA A 20 -6.43 4.80 1.12
N GLY A 21 -6.26 3.48 1.20
CA GLY A 21 -5.97 2.79 2.43
C GLY A 21 -4.55 3.11 2.92
N PRO A 22 -4.20 2.68 4.13
CA PRO A 22 -2.85 2.81 4.66
C PRO A 22 -1.80 2.22 3.71
N VAL A 23 -0.67 2.90 3.59
CA VAL A 23 0.52 2.38 2.90
C VAL A 23 1.21 1.38 3.82
N ALA A 24 1.30 0.13 3.38
CA ALA A 24 2.08 -0.89 4.09
C ALA A 24 3.55 -0.85 3.65
N PHE A 25 4.47 -0.78 4.61
CA PHE A 25 5.92 -0.85 4.39
C PHE A 25 6.46 -2.17 4.95
N ILE A 26 6.93 -3.05 4.06
CA ILE A 26 7.50 -4.35 4.43
C ILE A 26 9.02 -4.26 4.32
N GLY A 27 9.69 -4.38 5.47
CA GLY A 27 11.12 -4.12 5.60
C GLY A 27 11.38 -2.74 6.18
N LEU A 28 11.91 -2.71 7.40
CA LEU A 28 12.19 -1.51 8.21
C LEU A 28 13.67 -1.43 8.60
N GLY A 29 14.55 -2.06 7.82
CA GLY A 29 16.00 -1.90 7.97
C GLY A 29 16.47 -0.49 7.57
N HIS A 30 17.78 -0.32 7.37
CA HIS A 30 18.42 0.98 7.15
C HIS A 30 17.79 1.88 6.07
N MET A 31 17.21 1.33 5.01
CA MET A 31 16.52 2.12 3.97
C MET A 31 15.01 2.22 4.21
N GLY A 32 14.39 1.15 4.70
CA GLY A 32 12.94 1.07 4.82
C GLY A 32 12.38 2.00 5.89
N ALA A 33 13.01 2.01 7.07
CA ALA A 33 12.60 2.87 8.18
C ALA A 33 12.57 4.38 7.81
N PRO A 34 13.64 4.99 7.27
CA PRO A 34 13.60 6.41 6.91
C PRO A 34 12.62 6.72 5.77
N MET A 35 12.39 5.80 4.84
CA MET A 35 11.37 5.99 3.80
C MET A 35 9.95 5.98 4.39
N ALA A 36 9.64 5.00 5.24
CA ALA A 36 8.35 4.92 5.91
C ALA A 36 8.09 6.15 6.80
N ALA A 37 9.12 6.59 7.54
CA ALA A 37 9.03 7.78 8.39
C ALA A 37 8.81 9.07 7.59
N ASN A 38 9.43 9.19 6.41
CA ASN A 38 9.18 10.34 5.52
C ASN A 38 7.74 10.39 5.03
N LEU A 39 7.15 9.24 4.68
CA LEU A 39 5.74 9.15 4.30
C LEU A 39 4.83 9.51 5.47
N ALA A 40 5.09 8.98 6.67
CA ALA A 40 4.34 9.30 7.88
C ALA A 40 4.42 10.81 8.21
N ARG A 41 5.62 11.42 8.12
CA ARG A 41 5.80 12.87 8.28
C ARG A 41 5.06 13.70 7.23
N ALA A 42 4.85 13.15 6.03
CA ALA A 42 4.06 13.78 4.99
C ALA A 42 2.53 13.64 5.21
N GLY A 43 2.10 12.99 6.29
CA GLY A 43 0.68 12.80 6.62
C GLY A 43 0.05 11.58 5.95
N VAL A 44 0.85 10.68 5.37
CA VAL A 44 0.36 9.39 4.85
C VAL A 44 0.12 8.45 6.04
N ASP A 45 -1.01 7.75 6.06
CA ASP A 45 -1.24 6.64 7.00
C ASP A 45 -0.31 5.48 6.59
N VAL A 46 0.73 5.23 7.38
CA VAL A 46 1.76 4.22 7.11
C VAL A 46 1.68 3.13 8.18
N ARG A 47 1.80 1.87 7.75
CA ARG A 47 1.93 0.72 8.66
C ARG A 47 3.19 -0.06 8.32
N GLY A 48 4.12 -0.12 9.28
CA GLY A 48 5.39 -0.84 9.13
C GLY A 48 5.32 -2.30 9.60
N PHE A 49 6.04 -3.19 8.91
CA PHE A 49 6.30 -4.56 9.34
C PHE A 49 7.74 -4.98 9.04
N ASP A 50 8.37 -5.68 10.01
CA ASP A 50 9.66 -6.35 9.85
C ASP A 50 9.72 -7.58 10.78
N LEU A 51 10.58 -8.55 10.48
CA LEU A 51 10.86 -9.70 11.34
C LEU A 51 11.83 -9.34 12.48
N SER A 52 12.68 -8.33 12.28
CA SER A 52 13.59 -7.82 13.30
C SER A 52 12.84 -6.89 14.26
N ALA A 53 12.74 -7.31 15.53
CA ALA A 53 12.15 -6.48 16.58
C ALA A 53 12.89 -5.15 16.77
N GLU A 54 14.21 -5.14 16.56
CA GLU A 54 15.03 -3.92 16.61
C GLU A 54 14.64 -2.94 15.50
N ALA A 55 14.46 -3.43 14.27
CA ALA A 55 14.04 -2.62 13.14
C ALA A 55 12.64 -2.01 13.37
N VAL A 56 11.73 -2.78 13.96
CA VAL A 56 10.39 -2.29 14.34
C VAL A 56 10.48 -1.21 15.42
N ALA A 57 11.30 -1.39 16.45
CA ALA A 57 11.49 -0.39 17.50
C ALA A 57 12.04 0.92 16.94
N HIS A 58 13.07 0.84 16.09
CA HIS A 58 13.66 2.01 15.45
C HIS A 58 12.66 2.76 14.55
N ALA A 59 11.87 2.04 13.76
CA ALA A 59 10.83 2.64 12.93
C ALA A 59 9.75 3.34 13.77
N ARG A 60 9.35 2.77 14.91
CA ARG A 60 8.40 3.39 15.85
C ARG A 60 8.92 4.69 16.43
N GLU A 61 10.20 4.72 16.83
CA GLU A 61 10.86 5.95 17.30
C GLU A 61 10.87 7.05 16.22
N ALA A 62 10.92 6.65 14.95
CA ALA A 62 10.86 7.55 13.79
C ALA A 62 9.42 7.95 13.37
N GLY A 63 8.38 7.44 14.03
CA GLY A 63 6.98 7.81 13.80
C GLY A 63 6.20 6.91 12.83
N VAL A 64 6.61 5.66 12.68
CA VAL A 64 5.96 4.62 11.84
C VAL A 64 5.28 3.56 12.69
#